data_AF-R9A6U1-F1
#
_entry.id   AF-R9A6U1-F1
#
_cell.length_a   1.000
_cell.length_b   1.000
_cell.length_c   1.000
_cell.angle_alpha   90.00
_cell.angle_beta   90.00
_cell.angle_gamma   90.00
#
_symmetry.space_group_name_H-M   'P 1'
#
loop_
_entity.id
_entity.type
_entity.pdbx_description
1 polymer ?
#
loop_
_entity_poly.entity_id
_entity_poly.type
_entity_poly.pdbx_seq_one_letter_code
_entity_poly.pdbx_strand_id
1 'polypeptide(L)'
;MPVEKKSSVEEVLKREKLAKEFEREKRTSEQKAIEQAAAKLSAQSPETTDTAKTSKFITNIDIAFSQAKTDIRFYFLNDGTYADDFKRMFEENESIFKRYGITNQKYLEYVRESFDRYKKIHDMLPLDPMKPKHYKYVEDSILELVRMFNQRFGK
;
A
#
# COMPACT_ATOMS: atom_id res chain seq x y z
N MET A 1 49.30 18.35 11.30
CA MET A 1 48.54 18.59 10.06
C MET A 1 47.09 18.86 10.45
N PRO A 2 46.54 20.06 10.27
CA PRO A 2 45.12 20.29 10.51
C PRO A 2 44.29 19.61 9.41
N VAL A 3 43.32 18.79 9.81
CA VAL A 3 42.39 18.11 8.91
C VAL A 3 41.36 19.12 8.43
N GLU A 4 41.44 19.49 7.15
CA GLU A 4 40.45 20.35 6.50
C GLU A 4 39.06 19.71 6.60
N LYS A 5 38.16 20.36 7.34
CA LYS A 5 36.75 19.96 7.43
C LYS A 5 36.11 20.19 6.06
N LYS A 6 36.02 19.12 5.25
CA LYS A 6 35.22 19.11 4.02
C LYS A 6 33.81 19.63 4.35
N SER A 7 33.38 20.66 3.65
CA SER A 7 32.15 21.38 3.94
C SER A 7 30.95 20.42 3.95
N SER A 8 30.19 20.41 5.04
CA SER A 8 28.94 19.63 5.20
C SER A 8 27.95 19.87 4.05
N VAL A 9 28.02 21.04 3.41
CA VAL A 9 27.16 21.42 2.28
C VAL A 9 27.51 20.62 1.04
N GLU A 10 28.79 20.33 0.81
CA GLU A 10 29.27 19.62 -0.38
C GLU A 10 28.91 18.13 -0.32
N GLU A 11 28.89 17.54 0.89
CA GLU A 11 28.39 16.18 1.09
C GLU A 11 26.87 16.07 0.87
N VAL A 12 26.11 17.05 1.35
CA VAL A 12 24.64 17.11 1.13
C VAL A 12 24.34 17.22 -0.37
N LEU A 13 25.05 18.09 -1.09
CA LEU A 13 24.92 18.24 -2.54
C LEU A 13 25.26 16.94 -3.30
N LYS A 14 26.27 16.19 -2.87
CA LYS A 14 26.62 14.89 -3.47
C LYS A 14 25.53 13.84 -3.23
N ARG A 15 24.95 13.79 -2.02
CA ARG A 15 23.85 12.86 -1.69
C ARG A 15 22.59 13.16 -2.50
N GLU A 16 22.22 14.44 -2.62
CA GLU A 16 21.09 14.87 -3.45
C GLU A 16 21.29 14.55 -4.93
N LYS A 17 22.51 14.75 -5.45
CA LYS A 17 22.84 14.42 -6.84
C LYS A 17 22.70 12.91 -7.11
N LEU A 18 23.24 12.08 -6.23
CA LEU A 18 23.14 10.61 -6.35
C LEU A 18 21.70 10.12 -6.24
N ALA A 19 20.89 10.68 -5.34
CA ALA A 19 19.48 10.35 -5.23
C ALA A 19 18.70 10.68 -6.51
N LYS A 20 19.00 11.83 -7.13
CA LYS A 20 18.38 12.27 -8.37
C LYS A 20 18.78 11.42 -9.59
N GLU A 21 20.02 10.95 -9.63
CA GLU A 21 20.51 10.03 -10.65
C GLU A 21 19.84 8.65 -10.51
N PHE A 22 19.71 8.14 -9.29
CA PHE A 22 19.03 6.87 -9.00
C PHE A 22 17.55 6.90 -9.41
N GLU A 23 16.82 7.96 -9.06
CA GLU A 23 15.41 8.14 -9.48
C GLU A 23 15.25 8.25 -11.00
N ARG A 24 16.23 8.86 -11.69
CA ARG A 24 16.23 8.94 -13.14
C ARG A 24 16.47 7.55 -13.76
N GLU A 25 17.44 6.80 -13.26
CA GLU A 25 17.72 5.44 -13.72
C GLU A 25 16.51 4.51 -13.51
N LYS A 26 15.88 4.58 -12.33
CA LYS A 26 14.67 3.83 -12.01
C LYS A 26 13.52 4.12 -12.99
N ARG A 27 13.27 5.39 -13.32
CA ARG A 27 12.26 5.75 -14.32
C ARG A 27 12.59 5.22 -15.71
N THR A 28 13.87 5.25 -16.11
CA THR A 28 14.27 4.73 -17.43
C THR A 28 14.22 3.20 -17.51
N SER A 29 14.49 2.48 -16.42
CA SER A 29 14.36 1.03 -16.38
C SER A 29 12.89 0.60 -16.36
N GLU A 30 12.04 1.33 -15.62
CA GLU A 30 10.59 1.14 -15.64
C GLU A 30 10.00 1.39 -17.04
N GLN A 31 10.41 2.46 -17.72
CA GLN A 31 9.98 2.75 -19.11
C GLN A 31 10.41 1.66 -20.09
N LYS A 32 11.67 1.19 -20.02
CA LYS A 32 12.16 0.10 -20.88
C LYS A 32 11.44 -1.22 -20.62
N ALA A 33 11.08 -1.52 -19.38
CA ALA A 33 10.31 -2.71 -19.03
C ALA A 33 8.89 -2.65 -19.61
N ILE A 34 8.26 -1.47 -19.59
CA ILE A 34 6.94 -1.23 -20.19
C ILE A 34 6.99 -1.37 -21.72
N GLU A 35 8.01 -0.80 -22.37
CA GLU A 35 8.19 -0.91 -23.83
C GLU A 35 8.45 -2.36 -24.28
N GLN A 36 9.25 -3.13 -23.52
CA GLN A 36 9.46 -4.55 -23.81
C GLN A 36 8.20 -5.41 -23.59
N ALA A 37 7.35 -5.04 -22.62
CA ALA A 37 6.07 -5.71 -22.41
C ALA A 37 5.08 -5.40 -23.56
N ALA A 38 5.06 -4.15 -24.03
CA ALA A 38 4.22 -3.73 -25.15
C ALA A 38 4.62 -4.39 -26.47
N ALA A 39 5.92 -4.54 -26.74
CA ALA A 39 6.42 -5.20 -27.96
C ALA A 39 6.14 -6.73 -27.99
N LYS A 40 6.05 -7.39 -26.83
CA LYS A 40 5.67 -8.81 -26.74
C LYS A 40 4.17 -9.02 -26.95
N LEU A 41 3.33 -8.04 -26.64
CA LEU A 41 1.88 -8.08 -26.85
C LEU A 41 1.47 -7.88 -28.31
N SER A 42 2.28 -7.20 -29.14
CA SER A 42 1.96 -6.96 -30.55
C SER A 42 2.34 -8.12 -31.50
N ALA A 43 3.04 -9.15 -31.02
CA ALA A 43 3.58 -10.24 -31.85
C ALA A 43 2.77 -11.54 -31.83
N GLN A 44 1.64 -11.61 -31.11
CA GLN A 44 0.81 -12.82 -31.05
C GLN A 44 -0.69 -12.51 -31.18
N SER A 45 -1.24 -12.79 -32.35
CA SER A 45 -2.60 -13.31 -32.57
C SER A 45 -2.73 -13.78 -34.03
N PRO A 46 -3.62 -14.75 -34.37
CA PRO A 46 -4.65 -15.43 -33.57
C PRO A 46 -4.40 -16.97 -33.51
N GLU A 47 -4.92 -17.76 -32.55
CA GLU A 47 -6.27 -18.33 -32.55
C GLU A 47 -6.53 -19.15 -31.27
N THR A 48 -7.81 -19.17 -30.86
CA THR A 48 -8.60 -20.20 -30.16
C THR A 48 -8.04 -20.91 -28.91
N THR A 49 -8.62 -20.61 -27.74
CA THR A 49 -9.55 -21.48 -26.99
C THR A 49 -9.73 -20.95 -25.56
N ASP A 50 -10.95 -21.14 -25.04
CA ASP A 50 -11.42 -20.73 -23.72
C ASP A 50 -10.41 -20.92 -22.58
N THR A 51 -9.92 -19.81 -22.06
CA THR A 51 -9.83 -19.63 -20.61
C THR A 51 -9.92 -18.14 -20.37
N ALA A 52 -11.11 -17.69 -19.95
CA ALA A 52 -11.32 -16.34 -19.43
C ALA A 52 -10.51 -16.16 -18.13
N LYS A 53 -9.19 -16.04 -18.27
CA LYS A 53 -8.36 -15.32 -17.31
C LYS A 53 -8.81 -13.88 -17.44
N THR A 54 -9.80 -13.50 -16.65
CA THR A 54 -10.07 -12.10 -16.38
C THR A 54 -8.74 -11.48 -15.96
N SER A 55 -8.14 -10.69 -16.85
CA SER A 55 -7.00 -9.86 -16.49
C SER A 55 -7.51 -8.97 -15.38
N LYS A 56 -7.23 -9.32 -14.11
CA LYS A 56 -7.59 -8.47 -12.97
C LYS A 56 -6.91 -7.14 -13.21
N PHE A 57 -7.69 -6.15 -13.61
CA PHE A 57 -7.20 -4.79 -13.77
C PHE A 57 -6.64 -4.36 -12.42
N ILE A 58 -5.40 -3.90 -12.41
CA ILE A 58 -4.76 -3.39 -11.18
C ILE A 58 -5.57 -2.17 -10.74
N THR A 59 -6.17 -2.25 -9.56
CA THR A 59 -6.97 -1.16 -9.00
C THR A 59 -6.10 -0.17 -8.23
N ASN A 60 -6.63 1.02 -7.96
CA ASN A 60 -5.93 2.00 -7.11
C ASN A 60 -5.71 1.47 -5.68
N ILE A 61 -6.57 0.57 -5.19
CA ILE A 61 -6.41 -0.03 -3.87
C ILE A 61 -5.27 -1.07 -3.90
N ASP A 62 -5.11 -1.81 -5.01
CA ASP A 62 -3.96 -2.72 -5.19
C ASP A 62 -2.62 -1.98 -5.15
N ILE A 63 -2.53 -0.84 -5.82
CA ILE A 63 -1.33 0.01 -5.80
C ILE A 63 -1.05 0.49 -4.38
N ALA A 64 -2.07 1.00 -3.68
CA ALA A 64 -1.92 1.51 -2.32
C ALA A 64 -1.42 0.43 -1.33
N PHE A 65 -1.98 -0.79 -1.40
CA PHE A 65 -1.51 -1.91 -0.59
C PHE A 65 -0.09 -2.35 -0.95
N SER A 66 0.24 -2.38 -2.24
CA SER A 66 1.59 -2.74 -2.69
C SER A 66 2.63 -1.75 -2.19
N GLN A 67 2.30 -0.45 -2.19
CA GLN A 67 3.14 0.60 -1.60
C GLN A 67 3.23 0.45 -0.08
N ALA A 68 2.10 0.24 0.61
CA ALA A 68 2.09 0.10 2.06
C ALA A 68 2.94 -1.08 2.55
N LYS A 69 2.94 -2.20 1.83
CA LYS A 69 3.78 -3.37 2.17
C LYS A 69 5.29 -3.09 2.17
N THR A 70 5.75 -2.02 1.53
CA THR A 70 7.16 -1.60 1.56
C THR A 70 7.50 -0.78 2.81
N ASP A 71 6.50 -0.26 3.52
CA ASP A 71 6.66 0.48 4.76
C ASP A 71 6.57 -0.48 5.96
N ILE A 72 7.61 -0.48 6.81
CA ILE A 72 7.74 -1.34 7.98
C ILE A 72 6.55 -1.22 8.93
N ARG A 73 5.85 -0.08 8.96
CA ARG A 73 4.68 0.14 9.83
C ARG A 73 3.49 -0.74 9.45
N PHE A 74 3.48 -1.27 8.23
CA PHE A 74 2.45 -2.15 7.69
C PHE A 74 2.93 -3.60 7.56
N TYR A 75 3.96 -4.00 8.33
CA TYR A 75 4.53 -5.36 8.29
C TYR A 75 3.45 -6.46 8.37
N PHE A 76 2.40 -6.24 9.17
CA PHE A 76 1.30 -7.18 9.37
C PHE A 76 0.47 -7.46 8.10
N LEU A 77 0.59 -6.63 7.05
CA LEU A 77 -0.03 -6.89 5.75
C LEU A 77 0.72 -7.97 4.94
N ASN A 78 1.94 -8.33 5.33
CA ASN A 78 2.69 -9.41 4.71
C ASN A 78 2.37 -10.78 5.32
N ASP A 79 1.63 -10.80 6.44
CA ASP A 79 1.28 -12.02 7.16
C ASP A 79 -0.11 -12.53 6.73
N GLY A 80 -0.21 -13.84 6.49
CA GLY A 80 -1.49 -14.52 6.25
C GLY A 80 -2.31 -13.94 5.08
N THR A 81 -3.63 -13.92 5.25
CA THR A 81 -4.59 -13.37 4.26
C THR A 81 -5.04 -11.94 4.58
N TYR A 82 -4.49 -11.32 5.62
CA TYR A 82 -5.03 -10.08 6.19
C TYR A 82 -5.06 -8.92 5.18
N ALA A 83 -4.03 -8.80 4.34
CA ALA A 83 -4.04 -7.78 3.30
C ALA A 83 -5.19 -7.95 2.31
N ASP A 84 -5.48 -9.19 1.90
CA ASP A 84 -6.56 -9.48 0.97
C ASP A 84 -7.93 -9.28 1.65
N ASP A 85 -8.04 -9.60 2.94
CA ASP A 85 -9.24 -9.37 3.73
C ASP A 85 -9.52 -7.86 3.93
N PHE A 86 -8.49 -7.05 4.23
CA PHE A 86 -8.61 -5.59 4.29
C PHE A 86 -8.95 -4.98 2.93
N LYS A 87 -8.35 -5.46 1.84
CA LYS A 87 -8.73 -5.03 0.48
C LYS A 87 -10.21 -5.30 0.21
N ARG A 88 -10.68 -6.53 0.48
CA ARG A 88 -12.07 -6.91 0.30
C ARG A 88 -13.02 -6.00 1.09
N MET A 89 -12.71 -5.72 2.36
CA MET A 89 -13.51 -4.78 3.17
C MET A 89 -13.55 -3.37 2.59
N PHE A 90 -12.45 -2.89 2.00
CA PHE A 90 -12.43 -1.60 1.31
C PHE A 90 -13.35 -1.60 0.09
N GLU A 91 -13.26 -2.63 -0.76
CA GLU A 91 -14.05 -2.77 -1.97
C GLU A 91 -15.55 -2.86 -1.67
N GLU A 92 -15.93 -3.67 -0.68
CA GLU A 92 -17.33 -3.82 -0.24
C GLU A 92 -17.95 -2.49 0.25
N ASN A 93 -17.13 -1.59 0.80
CA ASN A 93 -17.57 -0.33 1.39
C ASN A 93 -17.06 0.91 0.61
N GLU A 94 -16.57 0.72 -0.61
CA GLU A 94 -15.84 1.75 -1.36
C GLU A 94 -16.72 2.99 -1.60
N SER A 95 -18.01 2.78 -1.88
CA SER A 95 -18.97 3.86 -2.11
C SER A 95 -19.16 4.76 -0.87
N ILE A 96 -19.13 4.18 0.33
CA ILE A 96 -19.23 4.90 1.60
C ILE A 96 -17.93 5.67 1.84
N PHE A 97 -16.79 5.00 1.69
CA PHE A 97 -15.49 5.64 1.86
C PHE A 97 -15.28 6.82 0.90
N LYS A 98 -15.62 6.65 -0.38
CA LYS A 98 -15.60 7.74 -1.37
C LYS A 98 -16.50 8.90 -0.98
N ARG A 99 -17.73 8.63 -0.52
CA ARG A 99 -18.68 9.67 -0.07
C ARG A 99 -18.12 10.54 1.05
N TYR A 100 -17.37 9.97 1.98
CA TYR A 100 -16.78 10.69 3.11
C TYR A 100 -15.31 11.07 2.92
N GLY A 101 -14.79 11.01 1.69
CA GLY A 101 -13.43 11.43 1.37
C GLY A 101 -12.34 10.56 2.04
N ILE A 102 -12.64 9.29 2.31
CA ILE A 102 -11.66 8.31 2.76
C ILE A 102 -10.94 7.76 1.53
N THR A 103 -9.69 8.20 1.33
CA THR A 103 -8.80 7.70 0.28
C THR A 103 -8.25 6.31 0.64
N ASN A 104 -7.69 5.62 -0.35
CA ASN A 104 -7.03 4.32 -0.15
C ASN A 104 -5.93 4.40 0.93
N GLN A 105 -5.14 5.48 0.92
CA GLN A 105 -4.10 5.73 1.90
C GLN A 105 -4.69 5.96 3.30
N LYS A 106 -5.75 6.78 3.40
CA LYS A 106 -6.41 7.06 4.68
C LYS A 106 -7.08 5.82 5.27
N TYR A 107 -7.63 4.95 4.42
CA TYR A 107 -8.13 3.64 4.84
C TYR A 107 -7.01 2.78 5.45
N LEU A 108 -5.87 2.68 4.76
CA LEU A 108 -4.71 1.92 5.26
C LEU A 108 -4.18 2.50 6.57
N GLU A 109 -4.07 3.82 6.69
CA GLU A 109 -3.70 4.48 7.95
C GLU A 109 -4.66 4.10 9.08
N TYR A 110 -5.97 4.08 8.82
CA TYR A 110 -6.97 3.65 9.80
C TYR A 110 -6.81 2.18 10.20
N VAL A 111 -6.53 1.29 9.25
CA VAL A 111 -6.23 -0.13 9.52
C VAL A 111 -5.01 -0.24 10.46
N ARG A 112 -3.92 0.46 10.12
CA ARG A 112 -2.69 0.49 10.93
C ARG A 112 -2.96 1.03 12.34
N GLU A 113 -3.61 2.18 12.44
CA GLU A 113 -3.91 2.83 13.72
C GLU A 113 -4.84 2.02 14.61
N SER A 114 -5.79 1.29 14.01
CA SER A 114 -6.64 0.36 14.73
C SER A 114 -5.82 -0.79 15.33
N PHE A 115 -4.86 -1.33 14.59
CA PHE A 115 -3.98 -2.36 15.12
C PHE A 115 -3.00 -1.81 16.17
N ASP A 116 -2.44 -0.62 15.95
CA ASP A 116 -1.58 0.05 16.94
C ASP A 116 -2.34 0.33 18.25
N ARG A 117 -3.63 0.67 18.17
CA ARG A 117 -4.50 0.83 19.34
C ARG A 117 -4.70 -0.49 20.07
N TYR A 118 -4.95 -1.59 19.35
CA TYR A 118 -5.03 -2.92 19.94
C TYR A 118 -3.72 -3.27 20.67
N LYS A 119 -2.58 -3.09 20.01
CA LYS A 119 -1.26 -3.34 20.60
C LYS A 119 -1.04 -2.53 21.87
N LYS A 120 -1.43 -1.26 21.88
CA LYS A 120 -1.35 -0.38 23.05
C LYS A 120 -2.25 -0.83 24.21
N ILE A 121 -3.45 -1.32 23.93
CA ILE A 121 -4.39 -1.81 24.96
C ILE A 121 -3.88 -3.11 25.59
N HIS A 122 -3.16 -3.93 24.82
CA HIS A 122 -2.70 -5.26 25.22
C HIS A 122 -1.19 -5.33 25.52
N ASP A 123 -0.53 -4.18 25.70
CA ASP A 123 0.92 -4.06 25.99
C ASP A 123 1.81 -4.90 25.05
N MET A 124 1.43 -4.98 23.78
CA MET A 124 2.16 -5.72 22.75
C MET A 124 3.36 -4.95 22.22
N LEU A 125 4.38 -5.68 21.73
CA LEU A 125 5.53 -5.06 21.10
C LEU A 125 5.15 -4.43 19.74
N PRO A 126 5.86 -3.38 19.29
CA PRO A 126 5.51 -2.67 18.06
C PRO A 126 5.43 -3.55 16.80
N LEU A 127 6.24 -4.60 16.72
CA LEU A 127 6.35 -5.51 15.59
C LEU A 127 5.76 -6.91 15.85
N ASP A 128 4.94 -7.07 16.90
CA ASP A 128 4.27 -8.34 17.15
C ASP A 128 3.33 -8.71 15.99
N PRO A 129 3.37 -9.94 15.46
CA PRO A 129 2.60 -10.32 14.29
C PRO A 129 1.09 -10.22 14.53
N MET A 130 0.34 -9.96 13.46
CA MET A 130 -1.13 -9.99 13.53
C MET A 130 -1.62 -11.43 13.68
N LYS A 131 -2.43 -11.67 14.71
CA LYS A 131 -3.10 -12.96 14.97
C LYS A 131 -4.60 -12.79 14.70
N PRO A 132 -5.38 -13.89 14.54
CA PRO A 132 -6.80 -13.80 14.24
C PRO A 132 -7.60 -12.94 15.22
N LYS A 133 -7.25 -12.95 16.52
CA LYS A 133 -7.87 -12.07 17.53
C LYS A 133 -7.60 -10.58 17.28
N HIS A 134 -6.39 -10.25 16.84
CA HIS A 134 -5.98 -8.87 16.56
C HIS A 134 -6.67 -8.38 15.28
N TYR A 135 -6.69 -9.23 14.25
CA TYR A 135 -7.44 -8.99 13.02
C TYR A 135 -8.91 -8.70 13.34
N LYS A 136 -9.56 -9.54 14.16
CA LYS A 136 -10.97 -9.38 14.51
C LYS A 136 -11.27 -8.01 15.14
N TYR A 137 -10.40 -7.54 16.03
CA TYR A 137 -10.53 -6.20 16.60
C TYR A 137 -10.43 -5.09 15.54
N VAL A 138 -9.50 -5.22 14.60
CA VAL A 138 -9.31 -4.23 13.52
C VAL A 138 -10.50 -4.24 12.56
N GLU A 139 -10.97 -5.43 12.19
CA GLU A 139 -12.21 -5.64 11.42
C GLU A 139 -13.40 -4.96 12.10
N ASP A 140 -13.63 -5.24 13.38
CA ASP A 140 -14.72 -4.62 14.15
C ASP A 140 -14.58 -3.10 14.21
N SER A 141 -13.35 -2.57 14.31
CA SER A 141 -13.08 -1.12 14.29
C SER A 141 -13.40 -0.47 12.94
N ILE A 142 -13.19 -1.18 11.82
CA ILE A 142 -13.52 -0.72 10.47
C ILE A 142 -15.02 -0.79 10.24
N LEU A 143 -15.67 -1.88 10.63
CA LEU A 143 -17.11 -2.03 10.53
C LEU A 143 -17.84 -0.98 11.39
N GLU A 144 -17.31 -0.65 12.55
CA GLU A 144 -17.83 0.43 13.39
C GLU A 144 -17.69 1.80 12.71
N LEU A 145 -16.57 2.08 12.04
CA LEU A 145 -16.40 3.30 11.25
C LEU A 145 -17.46 3.40 10.13
N VAL A 146 -17.66 2.31 9.39
CA VAL A 146 -18.70 2.21 8.36
C VAL A 146 -20.09 2.43 8.96
N ARG A 147 -20.37 1.80 10.10
CA ARG A 147 -21.63 1.97 10.85
C ARG A 147 -21.84 3.43 11.24
N MET A 148 -20.81 4.10 11.76
CA MET A 148 -20.87 5.52 12.12
C MET A 148 -21.12 6.42 10.91
N PHE A 149 -20.51 6.13 9.76
CA PHE A 149 -20.77 6.85 8.50
C PHE A 149 -22.22 6.69 8.03
N ASN A 150 -22.78 5.49 8.17
CA ASN A 150 -24.17 5.23 7.84
C ASN A 150 -25.14 5.86 8.86
N GLN A 151 -24.78 5.94 10.15
CA GLN A 151 -25.68 6.48 11.18
C GLN A 151 -25.65 8.00 11.32
N ARG A 152 -24.47 8.63 11.25
CA ARG A 152 -24.34 10.08 11.46
C ARG A 152 -24.73 10.90 10.22
N PHE A 153 -24.74 10.27 9.06
CA PHE A 153 -24.83 10.96 7.77
C PHE A 153 -25.59 10.17 6.69
N GLY A 154 -26.06 8.95 7.00
CA GLY A 154 -26.89 8.14 6.11
C GLY A 154 -28.37 8.39 6.41
N LYS A 155 -28.89 9.47 5.80
CA LYS A 155 -30.21 10.08 6.05
C LYS A 155 -30.32 10.82 7.38
#